data_AF-A0A2V7TS09-F1
#
_entry.id   AF-A0A2V7TS09-F1
#
_cell.length_a   1.000
_cell.length_b   1.000
_cell.length_c   1.000
_cell.angle_alpha   90.00
_cell.angle_beta   90.00
_cell.angle_gamma   90.00
#
_symmetry.space_group_name_H-M   'P 1'
#
loop_
_entity.id
_entity.type
_entity.pdbx_description
1 polymer ?
#
loop_
_entity_poly.entity_id
_entity_poly.type
_entity_poly.pdbx_seq_one_letter_code
_entity_poly.pdbx_strand_id
1 'polypeptide(L)'
;MYACRVRDAALGARGRRPGERRQRNRRGGRRRVRLRLRPVSSLVFPASRFDGRHADAVPVRLRVEHHDLIVETADGVVLDYEQLGHVVVSEPFDHTPRLIGLPNGITLEVYDGDGGLTGALQQAGVRLPLAVRLQRHWLGVVAILAAFVGLLAVGYVRGLPAAARWAAFLLPPRLEHRMGEQFLVVLDKHHFRGTRLEPQRRAQITERFARAAAAAAPGVTYRLEFRAAGKNEINAMALPGGIIVMLDGLLNVVEDDEALAVLGHELGHVVAKHSTRQIFQSVGVGTLAGLLWGDFSGVAASVPVALGVLRYSREFELEADDFAVMLLKTQDLSAEPLYDFFLRMLEEEHERHRADIPIFLSSHPSTKERLERLHQRLYEPSR
;
A
#
# COMPACT_ATOMS: atom_id res chain seq x y z
N MET A 1 -33.15 40.68 22.22
CA MET A 1 -32.94 41.91 23.03
C MET A 1 -31.80 41.67 24.00
N TYR A 2 -30.84 42.59 23.97
CA TYR A 2 -29.92 43.00 25.04
C TYR A 2 -29.03 41.96 25.73
N ALA A 3 -27.80 41.90 25.21
CA ALA A 3 -26.58 41.69 25.99
C ALA A 3 -26.27 42.90 26.88
N CYS A 4 -25.66 42.68 28.05
CA CYS A 4 -24.82 43.64 28.79
C CYS A 4 -24.45 43.00 30.15
N ARG A 5 -23.28 43.19 30.78
CA ARG A 5 -22.15 44.14 30.69
C ARG A 5 -21.17 43.67 31.80
N VAL A 6 -19.88 44.01 31.82
CA VAL A 6 -19.24 45.04 32.70
C VAL A 6 -17.79 44.54 32.97
N ARG A 7 -16.74 45.21 32.43
CA ARG A 7 -15.73 46.11 33.08
C ARG A 7 -14.70 45.40 33.98
N ASP A 8 -13.47 45.84 34.25
CA ASP A 8 -12.62 47.04 34.04
C ASP A 8 -11.15 46.55 34.24
N ALA A 9 -10.14 46.94 33.46
CA ALA A 9 -9.23 48.09 33.60
C ALA A 9 -8.25 48.09 34.81
N ALA A 10 -6.94 48.10 34.53
CA ALA A 10 -5.86 48.90 35.19
C ALA A 10 -4.49 48.48 34.60
N LEU A 11 -3.74 49.32 33.86
CA LEU A 11 -2.92 50.48 34.26
C LEU A 11 -1.52 50.13 34.82
N GLY A 12 -0.49 50.50 34.06
CA GLY A 12 0.90 50.64 34.50
C GLY A 12 1.49 51.92 33.91
N ALA A 13 2.01 52.80 34.77
CA ALA A 13 2.47 54.15 34.44
C ALA A 13 4.00 54.28 34.58
N ARG A 14 4.59 55.23 33.82
CA ARG A 14 5.81 56.07 34.03
C ARG A 14 6.36 56.42 32.62
N GLY A 15 6.80 57.63 32.26
CA GLY A 15 6.90 58.94 32.88
C GLY A 15 7.19 59.98 31.77
N ARG A 16 6.83 61.25 32.00
CA ARG A 16 7.00 62.39 31.07
C ARG A 16 8.34 63.08 31.26
N ARG A 17 8.85 63.73 30.20
CA ARG A 17 9.22 65.17 30.16
C ARG A 17 9.17 65.73 28.71
N PRO A 18 9.07 67.07 28.52
CA PRO A 18 8.22 67.66 27.49
C PRO A 18 8.91 68.63 26.50
N GLY A 19 8.20 68.96 25.42
CA GLY A 19 8.24 70.30 24.83
C GLY A 19 8.69 70.39 23.37
N GLU A 20 7.75 70.61 22.44
CA GLU A 20 7.70 71.86 21.65
C GLU A 20 6.42 71.93 20.81
N ARG A 21 5.74 73.07 20.91
CA ARG A 21 4.58 73.46 20.09
C ARG A 21 5.08 73.94 18.72
N ARG A 22 4.38 73.61 17.63
CA ARG A 22 4.23 74.55 16.50
C ARG A 22 2.96 74.34 15.66
N GLN A 23 2.08 75.33 15.84
CA GLN A 23 1.19 76.00 14.91
C GLN A 23 0.47 75.23 13.79
N ARG A 24 -0.86 75.32 13.89
CA ARG A 24 -1.84 75.31 12.79
C ARG A 24 -1.35 76.10 11.58
N ASN A 25 -1.59 75.56 10.39
CA ASN A 25 -2.06 76.41 9.29
C ASN A 25 -3.04 75.64 8.39
N ARG A 26 -4.30 76.07 8.40
CA ARG A 26 -5.33 75.67 7.43
C ARG A 26 -5.19 76.59 6.22
N ARG A 27 -4.94 76.02 5.04
CA ARG A 27 -5.29 76.68 3.76
C ARG A 27 -5.86 75.64 2.81
N GLY A 28 -7.10 75.89 2.39
CA GLY A 28 -7.80 75.10 1.38
C GLY A 28 -7.15 75.28 0.01
N GLY A 29 -6.95 74.17 -0.69
CA GLY A 29 -6.55 74.12 -2.09
C GLY A 29 -7.45 73.12 -2.81
N ARG A 30 -8.21 73.60 -3.81
CA ARG A 30 -9.09 72.81 -4.67
C ARG A 30 -8.34 71.57 -5.20
N ARG A 31 -8.82 70.37 -4.86
CA ARG A 31 -8.35 69.12 -5.46
C ARG A 31 -8.74 69.08 -6.93
N ARG A 32 -7.83 69.45 -7.83
CA ARG A 32 -7.89 68.98 -9.22
C ARG A 32 -7.68 67.47 -9.18
N VAL A 33 -8.73 66.70 -9.43
CA VAL A 33 -8.63 65.27 -9.71
C VAL A 33 -7.93 65.15 -11.06
N ARG A 34 -6.61 64.91 -11.03
CA ARG A 34 -5.90 64.39 -12.20
C ARG A 34 -6.27 62.92 -12.31
N LEU A 35 -7.26 62.60 -13.14
CA LEU A 35 -7.39 61.28 -13.73
C LEU A 35 -6.14 61.05 -14.59
N ARG A 36 -5.08 60.49 -13.99
CA ARG A 36 -4.03 59.83 -14.75
C ARG A 36 -4.56 58.45 -15.08
N LEU A 37 -5.12 58.31 -16.28
CA LEU A 37 -5.32 57.03 -16.93
C LEU A 37 -4.01 56.24 -16.80
N ARG A 38 -4.08 55.09 -16.14
CA ARG A 38 -2.97 54.13 -16.22
C ARG A 38 -2.91 53.70 -17.68
N PRO A 39 -1.74 53.72 -18.34
CA PRO A 39 -1.62 53.05 -19.62
C PRO A 39 -1.98 51.58 -19.37
N VAL A 40 -3.08 51.12 -19.95
CA VAL A 40 -3.31 49.69 -20.09
C VAL A 40 -2.24 49.26 -21.06
N SER A 41 -1.24 48.53 -20.57
CA SER A 41 -0.24 47.91 -21.42
C SER A 41 -0.98 46.88 -22.27
N SER A 42 -1.55 47.31 -23.40
CA SER A 42 -2.11 46.39 -24.38
C SER A 42 -0.92 45.62 -24.95
N LEU A 43 -0.79 44.36 -24.52
CA LEU A 43 0.25 43.49 -25.05
C LEU A 43 -0.08 43.23 -26.52
N VAL A 44 0.83 43.68 -27.40
CA VAL A 44 0.71 43.50 -28.84
C VAL A 44 1.68 42.41 -29.27
N PHE A 45 1.16 41.39 -29.94
CA PHE A 45 1.93 40.24 -30.40
C PHE A 45 2.03 40.26 -31.92
N PRO A 46 3.24 40.10 -32.51
CA PRO A 46 3.36 39.92 -33.96
C PRO A 46 2.75 38.58 -34.36
N ALA A 47 1.96 38.59 -35.43
CA ALA A 47 1.26 37.41 -35.93
C ALA A 47 1.21 37.39 -37.46
N SER A 48 1.00 36.21 -38.03
CA SER A 48 0.78 36.01 -39.46
C SER A 48 -0.68 35.62 -39.70
N ARG A 49 -1.39 36.36 -40.56
CA ARG A 49 -2.79 36.11 -40.92
C ARG A 49 -2.86 35.30 -42.21
N PHE A 50 -3.65 34.24 -42.18
CA PHE A 50 -3.99 33.38 -43.32
C PHE A 50 -5.49 33.40 -43.56
N ASP A 51 -5.92 33.68 -44.79
CA ASP A 51 -7.32 33.85 -45.16
C ASP A 51 -8.05 32.53 -45.50
N GLY A 52 -7.34 31.40 -45.44
CA GLY A 52 -7.86 30.07 -45.75
C GLY A 52 -8.13 29.81 -47.24
N ARG A 53 -7.83 30.77 -48.12
CA ARG A 53 -8.02 30.68 -49.57
C ARG A 53 -6.70 30.71 -50.33
N HIS A 54 -5.71 31.43 -49.80
CA HIS A 54 -4.36 31.54 -50.32
C HIS A 54 -3.34 31.24 -49.21
N ALA A 55 -2.19 30.67 -49.58
CA ALA A 55 -1.13 30.31 -48.63
C ALA A 55 -0.23 31.50 -48.24
N ASP A 56 -0.63 32.72 -48.59
CA ASP A 56 0.17 33.93 -48.39
C ASP A 56 -0.01 34.44 -46.96
N ALA A 57 1.10 34.48 -46.20
CA ALA A 57 1.13 35.01 -44.85
C ALA A 57 1.14 36.54 -44.87
N VAL A 58 0.10 37.18 -44.33
CA VAL A 58 0.05 38.64 -44.17
C VAL A 58 0.51 39.01 -42.76
N PRO A 59 1.57 39.81 -42.58
CA PRO A 59 2.03 40.22 -41.26
C PRO A 59 1.01 41.16 -40.60
N VAL A 60 0.55 40.78 -39.41
CA VAL A 60 -0.43 41.51 -38.61
C VAL A 60 0.04 41.63 -37.16
N ARG A 61 -0.61 42.49 -36.39
CA ARG A 61 -0.46 42.64 -34.96
C ARG A 61 -1.73 42.15 -34.27
N LEU A 62 -1.55 41.34 -33.25
CA LEU A 62 -2.61 40.81 -32.42
C LEU A 62 -2.62 41.55 -31.10
N ARG A 63 -3.76 42.15 -30.76
CA ARG A 63 -3.97 42.85 -29.50
C ARG A 63 -5.11 42.16 -28.74
N VAL A 64 -4.83 41.78 -27.49
CA VAL A 64 -5.81 41.14 -26.60
C VAL A 64 -6.25 42.16 -25.56
N GLU A 65 -7.53 42.55 -25.58
CA GLU A 65 -8.10 43.51 -24.63
C GLU A 65 -9.36 42.96 -23.98
N HIS A 66 -9.35 42.86 -22.65
CA HIS A 66 -10.47 42.33 -21.85
C HIS A 66 -10.93 40.94 -22.29
N HIS A 67 -11.89 40.84 -23.20
CA HIS A 67 -12.42 39.60 -23.77
C HIS A 67 -12.40 39.59 -25.31
N ASP A 68 -11.73 40.57 -25.92
CA ASP A 68 -11.72 40.80 -27.35
C ASP A 68 -10.32 40.54 -27.92
N LEU A 69 -10.32 39.96 -29.11
CA LEU A 69 -9.18 39.73 -29.96
C LEU A 69 -9.25 40.71 -31.12
N ILE A 70 -8.26 41.61 -31.21
CA ILE A 70 -8.19 42.63 -32.25
C ILE A 70 -6.99 42.32 -33.15
N VAL A 71 -7.24 42.17 -34.44
CA VAL A 71 -6.21 41.96 -35.47
C VAL A 71 -6.04 43.26 -36.24
N GLU A 72 -4.85 43.84 -36.24
CA GLU A 72 -4.55 45.11 -36.89
C GLU A 72 -3.30 45.02 -37.78
N THR A 73 -3.22 45.82 -38.84
CA THR A 73 -2.03 45.94 -39.67
C THR A 73 -0.91 46.70 -38.94
N ALA A 74 0.31 46.68 -39.49
CA ALA A 74 1.42 47.48 -38.97
C ALA A 74 1.10 48.99 -38.88
N ASP A 75 0.23 49.47 -39.76
CA ASP A 75 -0.26 50.85 -39.85
C ASP A 75 -1.47 51.15 -38.94
N GLY A 76 -1.92 50.16 -38.15
CA GLY A 76 -3.00 50.33 -37.17
C GLY A 76 -4.42 50.20 -37.75
N VAL A 77 -4.58 49.66 -38.96
CA VAL A 77 -5.90 49.38 -39.54
C VAL A 77 -6.42 48.06 -38.97
N VAL A 78 -7.56 48.08 -38.30
CA VAL A 78 -8.21 46.87 -37.78
C VAL A 78 -8.77 46.05 -38.94
N LEU A 79 -8.30 44.81 -39.07
CA LEU A 79 -8.72 43.86 -40.10
C LEU A 79 -9.82 42.92 -39.61
N ASP A 80 -9.69 42.41 -38.39
CA ASP A 80 -10.61 41.45 -37.80
C ASP A 80 -10.80 41.78 -36.30
N TYR A 81 -12.01 41.58 -35.79
CA TYR A 81 -12.38 41.81 -34.40
C TYR A 81 -13.30 40.68 -33.95
N GLU A 82 -12.90 39.92 -32.93
CA GLU A 82 -13.66 38.76 -32.44
C GLU A 82 -13.63 38.66 -30.92
N GLN A 83 -14.71 38.13 -30.34
CA GLN A 83 -14.72 37.79 -28.91
C GLN A 83 -13.96 36.48 -28.68
N LEU A 84 -13.08 36.45 -27.67
CA LEU A 84 -12.25 35.29 -27.34
C LEU A 84 -13.05 34.01 -27.08
N GLY A 85 -14.31 34.10 -26.70
CA GLY A 85 -15.20 32.95 -26.53
C GLY A 85 -15.57 32.23 -27.84
N HIS A 86 -15.42 32.89 -28.99
CA HIS A 86 -15.69 32.32 -30.32
C HIS A 86 -14.42 31.90 -31.07
N VAL A 87 -13.25 32.11 -30.45
CA VAL A 87 -11.96 31.84 -31.07
C VAL A 87 -11.45 30.47 -30.63
N VAL A 88 -10.98 29.67 -31.58
CA VAL A 88 -10.35 28.38 -31.29
C VAL A 88 -8.85 28.57 -31.19
N VAL A 89 -8.31 28.42 -29.99
CA VAL A 89 -6.87 28.60 -29.76
C VAL A 89 -6.20 27.24 -29.57
N SER A 90 -5.15 26.95 -30.34
CA SER A 90 -4.37 25.72 -30.23
C SER A 90 -3.64 25.63 -28.89
N GLU A 91 -3.26 24.40 -28.53
CA GLU A 91 -2.42 24.15 -27.36
C GLU A 91 -1.04 24.83 -27.53
N PRO A 92 -0.45 25.34 -26.43
CA PRO A 92 0.91 25.87 -26.47
C PRO A 92 1.89 24.71 -26.61
N PHE A 93 2.72 24.74 -27.65
CA PHE A 93 3.83 23.82 -27.85
C PHE A 93 5.14 24.59 -27.85
N ASP A 94 6.19 24.02 -27.27
CA ASP A 94 7.52 24.64 -27.26
C ASP A 94 8.02 24.83 -28.71
N HIS A 95 8.48 26.05 -29.01
CA HIS A 95 9.06 26.47 -30.30
C HIS A 95 8.16 26.40 -31.55
N THR A 96 6.88 26.04 -31.41
CA THR A 96 5.91 26.02 -32.52
C THR A 96 5.00 27.25 -32.45
N PRO A 97 4.70 27.95 -33.57
CA PRO A 97 3.71 29.02 -33.54
C PRO A 97 2.36 28.49 -33.09
N ARG A 98 1.66 29.29 -32.31
CA ARG A 98 0.32 29.00 -31.81
C ARG A 98 -0.70 29.42 -32.86
N LEU A 99 -1.64 28.52 -33.14
CA LEU A 99 -2.70 28.76 -34.11
C LEU A 99 -3.94 29.31 -33.40
N ILE A 100 -4.50 30.38 -33.94
CA ILE A 100 -5.73 31.00 -33.48
C ILE A 100 -6.70 31.01 -34.66
N GLY A 101 -7.73 30.16 -34.62
CA GLY A 101 -8.79 30.09 -35.61
C GLY A 101 -9.94 31.04 -35.27
N LEU A 102 -10.32 31.88 -36.23
CA LEU A 102 -11.49 32.75 -36.17
C LEU A 102 -12.72 32.06 -36.79
N PRO A 103 -13.96 32.39 -36.38
CA PRO A 103 -15.19 31.77 -36.91
C PRO A 103 -15.38 31.91 -38.43
N ASN A 104 -14.77 32.94 -39.02
CA ASN A 104 -14.84 33.25 -40.45
C ASN A 104 -13.88 32.43 -41.31
N GLY A 105 -13.15 31.45 -40.73
CA GLY A 105 -12.22 30.57 -41.44
C GLY A 105 -10.79 31.12 -41.53
N ILE A 106 -10.52 32.29 -40.94
CA ILE A 106 -9.18 32.88 -40.87
C ILE A 106 -8.37 32.19 -39.77
N THR A 107 -7.09 31.96 -40.04
CA THR A 107 -6.15 31.44 -39.04
C THR A 107 -5.03 32.45 -38.80
N LEU A 108 -4.69 32.68 -37.54
CA LEU A 108 -3.56 33.51 -37.12
C LEU A 108 -2.48 32.60 -36.53
N GLU A 109 -1.25 32.74 -37.01
CA GLU A 109 -0.06 32.13 -36.40
C GLU A 109 0.64 33.16 -35.52
N VAL A 110 0.82 32.84 -34.25
CA VAL A 110 1.48 33.73 -33.27
C VAL A 110 2.64 33.00 -32.62
N TYR A 111 3.84 33.56 -32.67
CA TYR A 111 4.99 32.99 -31.98
C TYR A 111 4.96 33.39 -30.50
N ASP A 112 4.58 32.45 -29.62
CA ASP A 112 4.48 32.66 -28.16
C ASP A 112 5.72 32.12 -27.42
N GLY A 113 6.92 32.49 -27.87
CA GLY A 113 8.18 31.96 -27.35
C GLY A 113 8.42 32.22 -25.85
N ASP A 114 7.97 33.37 -25.36
CA ASP A 114 8.15 33.78 -23.95
C ASP A 114 6.90 33.56 -23.08
N GLY A 115 5.84 32.92 -23.63
CA GLY A 115 4.57 32.67 -22.92
C GLY A 115 3.72 33.92 -22.62
N GLY A 116 4.05 35.06 -23.24
CA GLY A 116 3.35 36.34 -23.06
C GLY A 116 1.91 36.33 -23.57
N LEU A 117 1.64 35.67 -24.70
CA LEU A 117 0.28 35.53 -25.25
C LEU A 117 -0.55 34.61 -24.37
N THR A 118 0.04 33.54 -23.85
CA THR A 118 -0.60 32.65 -22.87
C THR A 118 -1.03 33.41 -21.61
N GLY A 119 -0.18 34.31 -21.09
CA GLY A 119 -0.54 35.17 -19.96
C GLY A 119 -1.67 36.15 -20.27
N ALA A 120 -1.66 36.77 -21.44
CA ALA A 120 -2.71 37.69 -21.89
C ALA A 120 -4.07 36.98 -22.05
N LEU A 121 -4.09 35.80 -22.65
CA LEU A 121 -5.31 35.00 -22.82
C LEU A 121 -5.89 34.50 -21.48
N GLN A 122 -5.03 34.16 -20.51
CA GLN A 122 -5.47 33.80 -19.16
C GLN A 122 -6.12 34.98 -18.42
N GLN A 123 -5.51 36.17 -18.52
CA GLN A 123 -6.10 37.40 -17.94
C GLN A 123 -7.44 37.73 -18.59
N ALA A 124 -7.58 37.39 -19.88
CA ALA A 124 -8.80 37.55 -20.65
C ALA A 124 -9.84 36.41 -20.45
N GLY A 125 -9.62 35.52 -19.48
CA GLY A 125 -10.59 34.51 -19.06
C GLY A 125 -10.57 33.20 -19.84
N VAL A 126 -9.63 33.00 -20.76
CA VAL A 126 -9.47 31.73 -21.49
C VAL A 126 -8.88 30.67 -20.55
N ARG A 127 -9.66 29.63 -20.24
CA ARG A 127 -9.20 28.51 -19.40
C ARG A 127 -8.28 27.61 -20.22
N LEU A 128 -7.07 27.39 -19.71
CA LEU A 128 -6.16 26.41 -20.32
C LEU A 128 -6.72 24.98 -20.22
N PRO A 129 -6.47 24.12 -21.22
CA PRO A 129 -6.77 22.70 -21.16
C PRO A 129 -6.13 22.02 -19.95
N LEU A 130 -6.75 20.92 -19.49
CA LEU A 130 -6.25 20.12 -18.36
C LEU A 130 -4.80 19.65 -18.61
N ALA A 131 -4.48 19.26 -19.85
CA ALA A 131 -3.15 18.80 -20.25
C ALA A 131 -2.05 19.83 -20.00
N VAL A 132 -2.29 21.10 -20.37
CA VAL A 132 -1.33 22.20 -20.19
C VAL A 132 -1.15 22.56 -18.72
N ARG A 133 -2.22 22.48 -17.92
CA ARG A 133 -2.14 22.66 -16.46
C ARG A 133 -1.36 21.53 -15.80
N LEU A 134 -1.51 20.31 -16.30
CA LEU A 134 -0.82 19.12 -15.82
C LEU A 134 0.68 19.17 -16.17
N GLN A 135 1.03 19.64 -17.37
CA GLN A 135 2.43 19.88 -17.79
C GLN A 135 3.13 20.94 -16.91
N ARG A 136 2.44 22.04 -16.55
CA ARG A 136 3.01 23.08 -15.68
C ARG A 136 3.22 22.62 -14.22
N HIS A 137 2.50 21.59 -13.77
CA HIS A 137 2.61 21.03 -12.43
C HIS A 137 3.10 19.58 -12.46
N TRP A 138 4.16 19.29 -13.20
CA TRP A 138 4.75 17.95 -13.29
C TRP A 138 5.08 17.34 -11.91
N LEU A 139 5.46 18.16 -10.92
CA LEU A 139 5.62 17.73 -9.53
C LEU A 139 4.31 17.23 -8.89
N GLY A 140 3.18 17.84 -9.22
CA GLY A 140 1.85 17.39 -8.79
C GLY A 140 1.45 16.07 -9.44
N VAL A 141 1.81 15.85 -10.71
CA VAL A 141 1.63 14.55 -11.39
C VAL A 141 2.43 13.46 -10.70
N VAL A 142 3.71 13.73 -10.44
CA VAL A 142 4.60 12.80 -9.73
C VAL A 142 4.06 12.50 -8.33
N ALA A 143 3.58 13.51 -7.61
CA ALA A 143 2.98 13.32 -6.28
C ALA A 143 1.71 12.45 -6.32
N ILE A 144 0.82 12.66 -7.30
CA ILE A 144 -0.39 11.84 -7.47
C ILE A 144 -0.01 10.40 -7.84
N LEU A 145 0.95 10.21 -8.75
CA LEU A 145 1.42 8.88 -9.12
C LEU A 145 2.06 8.17 -7.91
N ALA A 146 2.90 8.86 -7.14
CA ALA A 146 3.50 8.33 -5.93
C ALA A 146 2.45 7.98 -4.88
N ALA A 147 1.43 8.82 -4.70
CA ALA A 147 0.31 8.54 -3.80
C ALA A 147 -0.52 7.32 -4.28
N PHE A 148 -0.75 7.19 -5.59
CA PHE A 148 -1.44 6.05 -6.16
C PHE A 148 -0.64 4.75 -5.99
N VAL A 149 0.66 4.76 -6.28
CA VAL A 149 1.55 3.61 -6.04
C VAL A 149 1.60 3.28 -4.54
N GLY A 150 1.68 4.29 -3.67
CA GLY A 150 1.62 4.10 -2.22
C GLY A 150 0.31 3.45 -1.76
N LEU A 151 -0.83 3.88 -2.32
CA LEU A 151 -2.14 3.29 -2.04
C LEU A 151 -2.20 1.82 -2.49
N LEU A 152 -1.70 1.50 -3.68
CA LEU A 152 -1.61 0.13 -4.18
C LEU A 152 -0.70 -0.73 -3.29
N ALA A 153 0.46 -0.20 -2.89
CA ALA A 153 1.38 -0.88 -1.99
C ALA A 153 0.74 -1.17 -0.62
N VAL A 154 0.02 -0.20 -0.04
CA VAL A 154 -0.73 -0.41 1.21
C VAL A 154 -1.85 -1.43 1.02
N GLY A 155 -2.59 -1.36 -0.09
CA GLY A 155 -3.62 -2.34 -0.43
C GLY A 155 -3.05 -3.75 -0.54
N TYR A 156 -1.88 -3.92 -1.14
CA TYR A 156 -1.20 -5.20 -1.26
C TYR A 156 -0.64 -5.71 0.08
N VAL A 157 0.08 -4.87 0.83
CA VAL A 157 0.77 -5.27 2.06
C VAL A 157 -0.18 -5.41 3.26
N ARG A 158 -1.29 -4.66 3.29
CA ARG A 158 -2.23 -4.66 4.44
C ARG A 158 -3.63 -5.10 4.06
N GLY A 159 -4.14 -4.65 2.91
CA GLY A 159 -5.49 -4.99 2.46
C GLY A 159 -5.65 -6.47 2.13
N LEU A 160 -4.74 -7.03 1.33
CA LEU A 160 -4.81 -8.44 0.92
C LEU A 160 -4.66 -9.40 2.11
N PRO A 161 -3.69 -9.25 3.04
CA PRO A 161 -3.63 -10.10 4.23
C PRO A 161 -4.86 -10.00 5.13
N ALA A 162 -5.42 -8.79 5.29
CA ALA A 162 -6.64 -8.59 6.08
C ALA A 162 -7.86 -9.27 5.44
N ALA A 163 -8.02 -9.14 4.12
CA ALA A 163 -9.09 -9.80 3.38
C ALA A 163 -8.95 -11.34 3.43
N ALA A 164 -7.72 -11.85 3.28
CA ALA A 164 -7.43 -13.28 3.39
C ALA A 164 -7.73 -13.83 4.79
N ARG A 165 -7.38 -13.09 5.86
CA ARG A 165 -7.76 -13.44 7.24
C ARG A 165 -9.27 -13.51 7.38
N TRP A 166 -9.99 -12.48 6.95
CA TRP A 166 -11.44 -12.46 7.01
C TRP A 166 -12.08 -13.63 6.26
N ALA A 167 -11.64 -13.90 5.03
CA ALA A 167 -12.14 -15.02 4.23
C ALA A 167 -11.83 -16.39 4.87
N ALA A 168 -10.65 -16.59 5.46
CA ALA A 168 -10.27 -17.86 6.09
C ALA A 168 -11.16 -18.20 7.31
N PHE A 169 -11.56 -17.20 8.09
CA PHE A 169 -12.45 -17.41 9.23
C PHE A 169 -13.93 -17.55 8.83
N LEU A 170 -14.35 -17.02 7.68
CA LEU A 170 -15.69 -17.26 7.13
C LEU A 170 -15.84 -18.60 6.42
N LEU A 171 -14.72 -19.23 6.05
CA LEU A 171 -14.72 -20.47 5.31
C LEU A 171 -15.41 -21.60 6.11
N PRO A 172 -16.40 -22.32 5.52
CA PRO A 172 -17.05 -23.44 6.20
C PRO A 172 -16.04 -24.54 6.58
N PRO A 173 -16.09 -25.10 7.81
CA PRO A 173 -15.11 -26.10 8.26
C PRO A 173 -15.00 -27.33 7.36
N ARG A 174 -16.12 -27.79 6.79
CA ARG A 174 -16.14 -28.93 5.85
C ARG A 174 -15.27 -28.68 4.62
N LEU A 175 -15.20 -27.43 4.18
CA LEU A 175 -14.49 -27.03 2.99
C LEU A 175 -12.99 -26.95 3.22
N GLU A 176 -12.63 -26.35 4.36
CA GLU A 176 -11.27 -26.30 4.84
C GLU A 176 -10.70 -27.71 5.06
N HIS A 177 -11.50 -28.60 5.64
CA HIS A 177 -11.12 -30.00 5.82
C HIS A 177 -10.90 -30.73 4.49
N ARG A 178 -11.77 -30.54 3.49
CA ARG A 178 -11.56 -31.11 2.14
C ARG A 178 -10.28 -30.61 1.49
N MET A 179 -9.96 -29.32 1.65
CA MET A 179 -8.68 -28.78 1.18
C MET A 179 -7.51 -29.49 1.87
N GLY A 180 -7.56 -29.65 3.20
CA GLY A 180 -6.57 -30.41 3.96
C GLY A 180 -6.36 -31.83 3.44
N GLU A 181 -7.45 -32.58 3.24
CA GLU A 181 -7.39 -33.95 2.69
C GLU A 181 -6.72 -34.00 1.31
N GLN A 182 -7.03 -33.05 0.43
CA GLN A 182 -6.41 -32.98 -0.89
C GLN A 182 -4.91 -32.71 -0.81
N PHE A 183 -4.49 -31.80 0.07
CA PHE A 183 -3.08 -31.54 0.32
C PHE A 183 -2.37 -32.78 0.86
N LEU A 184 -2.99 -33.46 1.84
CA LEU A 184 -2.43 -34.68 2.41
C LEU A 184 -2.29 -35.80 1.36
N VAL A 185 -3.29 -35.99 0.49
CA VAL A 185 -3.22 -36.97 -0.60
C VAL A 185 -2.09 -36.66 -1.59
N VAL A 186 -1.89 -35.39 -1.95
CA VAL A 186 -0.78 -34.99 -2.84
C VAL A 186 0.57 -35.24 -2.16
N LEU A 187 0.70 -34.90 -0.87
CA LEU A 187 1.90 -35.15 -0.10
C LEU A 187 2.18 -36.66 0.08
N ASP A 188 1.17 -37.46 0.43
CA ASP A 188 1.27 -38.93 0.55
C ASP A 188 1.65 -39.60 -0.78
N LYS A 189 1.26 -39.01 -1.91
CA LYS A 189 1.63 -39.53 -3.24
C LYS A 189 3.06 -39.22 -3.65
N HIS A 190 3.59 -38.05 -3.28
CA HIS A 190 4.83 -37.52 -3.84
C HIS A 190 6.00 -37.40 -2.84
N HIS A 191 5.70 -37.22 -1.55
CA HIS A 191 6.69 -36.85 -0.54
C HIS A 191 6.70 -37.79 0.67
N PHE A 192 5.53 -38.24 1.13
CA PHE A 192 5.42 -39.02 2.35
C PHE A 192 5.33 -40.52 2.11
N ARG A 193 5.63 -41.26 3.17
CA ARG A 193 5.49 -42.71 3.31
C ARG A 193 4.86 -43.00 4.66
N GLY A 194 4.40 -44.24 4.84
CA GLY A 194 3.93 -44.71 6.14
C GLY A 194 4.99 -44.51 7.23
N THR A 195 4.55 -44.02 8.40
CA THR A 195 5.41 -43.87 9.57
C THR A 195 6.04 -45.20 9.98
N ARG A 196 7.28 -45.13 10.45
CA ARG A 196 8.09 -46.23 10.99
C ARG A 196 8.09 -46.24 12.52
N LEU A 197 7.39 -45.29 13.15
CA LEU A 197 7.31 -45.19 14.60
C LEU A 197 6.48 -46.34 15.20
N GLU A 198 6.92 -46.80 16.37
CA GLU A 198 6.18 -47.82 17.10
C GLU A 198 4.77 -47.31 17.51
N PRO A 199 3.73 -48.16 17.46
CA PRO A 199 2.38 -47.77 17.86
C PRO A 199 2.31 -47.16 19.27
N GLN A 200 3.10 -47.67 20.22
CA GLN A 200 3.14 -47.17 21.58
C GLN A 200 3.68 -45.75 21.67
N ARG A 201 4.78 -45.44 20.96
CA ARG A 201 5.37 -44.10 20.91
C ARG A 201 4.39 -43.09 20.31
N ARG A 202 3.69 -43.47 19.22
CA ARG A 202 2.65 -42.62 18.61
C ARG A 202 1.50 -42.33 19.58
N ALA A 203 1.04 -43.35 20.30
CA ALA A 203 -0.03 -43.19 21.29
C ALA A 203 0.38 -42.25 22.42
N GLN A 204 1.60 -42.39 22.97
CA GLN A 204 2.14 -41.52 24.01
C GLN A 204 2.18 -40.05 23.58
N ILE A 205 2.73 -39.77 22.39
CA ILE A 205 2.80 -38.40 21.84
C ILE A 205 1.39 -37.85 21.62
N THR A 206 0.52 -38.65 21.01
CA THR A 206 -0.87 -38.24 20.70
C THR A 206 -1.64 -37.90 21.97
N GLU A 207 -1.54 -38.72 23.00
CA GLU A 207 -2.25 -38.53 24.26
C GLU A 207 -1.73 -37.31 25.02
N ARG A 208 -0.39 -37.15 25.09
CA ARG A 208 0.23 -35.97 25.71
C ARG A 208 -0.18 -34.69 25.00
N PHE A 209 -0.09 -34.67 23.67
CA PHE A 209 -0.50 -33.53 22.87
C PHE A 209 -1.99 -33.23 23.00
N ALA A 210 -2.85 -34.25 23.04
CA ALA A 210 -4.28 -34.07 23.20
C ALA A 210 -4.68 -33.40 24.52
N ARG A 211 -4.01 -33.76 25.62
CA ARG A 211 -4.22 -33.06 26.91
C ARG A 211 -3.84 -31.59 26.83
N ALA A 212 -2.68 -31.29 26.24
CA ALA A 212 -2.21 -29.92 26.09
C ALA A 212 -3.08 -29.08 25.14
N ALA A 213 -3.46 -29.65 23.99
CA ALA A 213 -4.33 -29.01 23.01
C ALA A 213 -5.72 -28.72 23.59
N ALA A 214 -6.30 -29.65 24.36
CA ALA A 214 -7.60 -29.45 25.00
C ALA A 214 -7.58 -28.32 26.04
N ALA A 215 -6.46 -28.15 26.76
CA ALA A 215 -6.29 -27.06 27.72
C ALA A 215 -6.06 -25.70 27.04
N ALA A 216 -5.22 -25.66 26.00
CA ALA A 216 -4.80 -24.43 25.35
C ALA A 216 -5.79 -23.90 24.29
N ALA A 217 -6.52 -24.78 23.61
CA ALA A 217 -7.43 -24.42 22.53
C ALA A 217 -8.74 -25.22 22.58
N PRO A 218 -9.57 -25.01 23.62
CA PRO A 218 -10.85 -25.71 23.76
C PRO A 218 -11.76 -25.44 22.55
N GLY A 219 -12.26 -26.51 21.94
CA GLY A 219 -13.18 -26.43 20.79
C GLY A 219 -12.49 -26.35 19.41
N VAL A 220 -11.16 -26.34 19.35
CA VAL A 220 -10.42 -26.44 18.09
C VAL A 220 -10.30 -27.91 17.68
N THR A 221 -10.78 -28.24 16.48
CA THR A 221 -10.63 -29.56 15.89
C THR A 221 -9.30 -29.68 15.17
N TYR A 222 -8.56 -30.75 15.44
CA TYR A 222 -7.33 -31.09 14.72
C TYR A 222 -7.21 -32.61 14.52
N ARG A 223 -6.33 -33.03 13.61
CA ARG A 223 -5.96 -34.43 13.38
C ARG A 223 -4.44 -34.54 13.31
N LEU A 224 -3.84 -35.27 14.24
CA LEU A 224 -2.41 -35.54 14.24
C LEU A 224 -2.09 -36.77 13.38
N GLU A 225 -1.20 -36.59 12.41
CA GLU A 225 -0.74 -37.61 11.47
C GLU A 225 0.78 -37.79 11.61
N PHE A 226 1.24 -39.03 11.66
CA PHE A 226 2.66 -39.35 11.62
C PHE A 226 3.03 -39.88 10.24
N ARG A 227 4.14 -39.38 9.67
CA ARG A 227 4.62 -39.78 8.34
C ARG A 227 6.14 -39.91 8.32
N ALA A 228 6.66 -40.76 7.45
CA ALA A 228 8.06 -40.75 7.08
C ALA A 228 8.23 -39.94 5.79
N ALA A 229 9.30 -39.16 5.66
CA ALA A 229 9.67 -38.52 4.39
C ALA A 229 11.20 -38.54 4.22
N GLY A 230 11.63 -38.57 2.95
CA GLY A 230 13.05 -38.55 2.58
C GLY A 230 13.92 -39.55 3.37
N LYS A 231 15.22 -39.25 3.47
CA LYS A 231 16.13 -39.94 4.39
C LYS A 231 16.20 -39.11 5.68
N ASN A 232 15.33 -39.45 6.64
CA ASN A 232 15.23 -38.80 7.97
C ASN A 232 14.97 -37.29 7.88
N GLU A 233 14.04 -36.90 7.02
CA GLU A 233 13.64 -35.51 6.89
C GLU A 233 13.05 -34.97 8.22
N ILE A 234 13.64 -33.89 8.72
CA ILE A 234 13.22 -33.19 9.94
C ILE A 234 12.17 -32.15 9.52
N ASN A 235 10.90 -32.41 9.85
CA ASN A 235 9.80 -31.47 9.60
C ASN A 235 8.55 -31.77 10.45
N ALA A 236 7.72 -30.75 10.62
CA ALA A 236 6.32 -30.82 11.00
C ALA A 236 5.55 -29.75 10.24
N MET A 237 4.24 -29.92 10.01
CA MET A 237 3.45 -28.93 9.30
C MET A 237 1.97 -28.99 9.63
N ALA A 238 1.35 -27.82 9.77
CA ALA A 238 -0.09 -27.63 9.77
C ALA A 238 -0.65 -27.44 8.34
N LEU A 239 -1.58 -28.29 7.96
CA LEU A 239 -2.36 -28.20 6.72
C LEU A 239 -3.76 -27.60 7.01
N PRO A 240 -4.46 -27.08 5.98
CA PRO A 240 -5.83 -26.61 6.13
C PRO A 240 -6.74 -27.64 6.80
N GLY A 241 -7.71 -27.18 7.58
CA GLY A 241 -8.71 -28.07 8.19
C GLY A 241 -8.21 -28.82 9.43
N GLY A 242 -7.07 -28.39 9.99
CA GLY A 242 -6.56 -28.86 11.28
C GLY A 242 -5.72 -30.13 11.20
N ILE A 243 -5.28 -30.55 10.03
CA ILE A 243 -4.38 -31.70 9.92
C ILE A 243 -2.97 -31.24 10.28
N ILE A 244 -2.38 -31.83 11.30
CA ILE A 244 -0.99 -31.62 11.71
C ILE A 244 -0.22 -32.87 11.31
N VAL A 245 0.82 -32.72 10.49
CA VAL A 245 1.71 -33.82 10.11
C VAL A 245 3.03 -33.67 10.85
N MET A 246 3.42 -34.70 11.59
CA MET A 246 4.74 -34.78 12.24
C MET A 246 5.58 -35.86 11.57
N LEU A 247 6.79 -35.50 11.12
CA LEU A 247 7.67 -36.45 10.48
C LEU A 247 8.48 -37.27 11.48
N ASP A 248 8.66 -38.55 11.18
CA ASP A 248 9.48 -39.46 11.99
C ASP A 248 10.92 -38.92 12.18
N GLY A 249 11.47 -38.26 11.16
CA GLY A 249 12.83 -37.70 11.22
C GLY A 249 12.99 -36.63 12.29
N LEU A 250 11.96 -35.80 12.49
CA LEU A 250 11.93 -34.82 13.58
C LEU A 250 11.94 -35.53 14.95
N LEU A 251 11.08 -36.54 15.12
CA LEU A 251 10.98 -37.30 16.38
C LEU A 251 12.23 -38.10 16.75
N ASN A 252 13.17 -38.27 15.82
CA ASN A 252 14.46 -38.91 16.11
C ASN A 252 15.51 -37.94 16.66
N VAL A 253 15.28 -36.62 16.59
CA VAL A 253 16.25 -35.59 16.99
C VAL A 253 15.74 -34.67 18.11
N VAL A 254 14.46 -34.81 18.49
CA VAL A 254 13.83 -34.03 19.55
C VAL A 254 13.44 -34.91 20.73
N GLU A 255 13.51 -34.33 21.93
CA GLU A 255 12.99 -34.94 23.15
C GLU A 255 11.46 -34.77 23.26
N ASP A 256 10.84 -35.38 24.28
CA ASP A 256 9.38 -35.39 24.43
C ASP A 256 8.80 -33.99 24.64
N ASP A 257 9.51 -33.10 25.34
CA ASP A 257 9.09 -31.73 25.62
C ASP A 257 9.24 -30.84 24.39
N GLU A 258 10.31 -31.04 23.61
CA GLU A 258 10.52 -30.36 22.35
C GLU A 258 9.51 -30.83 21.29
N ALA A 259 9.18 -32.13 21.26
CA ALA A 259 8.11 -32.65 20.41
C ALA A 259 6.77 -31.99 20.74
N LEU A 260 6.46 -31.82 22.03
CA LEU A 260 5.25 -31.11 22.47
C LEU A 260 5.31 -29.62 22.08
N ALA A 261 6.46 -28.98 22.21
CA ALA A 261 6.66 -27.59 21.83
C ALA A 261 6.43 -27.36 20.33
N VAL A 262 7.01 -28.20 19.47
CA VAL A 262 6.81 -28.13 18.01
C VAL A 262 5.36 -28.43 17.64
N LEU A 263 4.72 -29.43 18.27
CA LEU A 263 3.29 -29.68 18.04
C LEU A 263 2.42 -28.51 18.52
N GLY A 264 2.81 -27.82 19.58
CA GLY A 264 2.18 -26.58 20.03
C GLY A 264 2.29 -25.46 19.01
N HIS A 265 3.46 -25.32 18.38
CA HIS A 265 3.70 -24.40 17.26
C HIS A 265 2.79 -24.71 16.07
N GLU A 266 2.74 -25.97 15.64
CA GLU A 266 1.84 -26.39 14.55
C GLU A 266 0.36 -26.18 14.89
N LEU A 267 -0.04 -26.42 16.15
CA LEU A 267 -1.39 -26.10 16.59
C LEU A 267 -1.68 -24.59 16.55
N GLY A 268 -0.69 -23.75 16.83
CA GLY A 268 -0.78 -22.30 16.65
C GLY A 268 -1.12 -21.92 15.21
N HIS A 269 -0.47 -22.57 14.23
CA HIS A 269 -0.83 -22.39 12.81
C HIS A 269 -2.26 -22.83 12.49
N VAL A 270 -2.74 -23.93 13.09
CA VAL A 270 -4.13 -24.39 12.93
C VAL A 270 -5.12 -23.39 13.52
N VAL A 271 -4.90 -22.95 14.76
CA VAL A 271 -5.76 -22.00 15.48
C VAL A 271 -5.89 -20.68 14.73
N ALA A 272 -4.77 -20.17 14.21
CA ALA A 272 -4.72 -18.91 13.46
C ALA A 272 -5.04 -19.06 11.96
N LYS A 273 -5.34 -20.29 11.50
CA LYS A 273 -5.62 -20.66 10.11
C LYS A 273 -4.54 -20.19 9.12
N HIS A 274 -3.27 -20.30 9.49
CA HIS A 274 -2.15 -19.75 8.71
C HIS A 274 -2.06 -20.35 7.30
N SER A 275 -2.19 -21.66 7.14
CA SER A 275 -2.15 -22.32 5.82
C SER A 275 -3.28 -21.83 4.91
N THR A 276 -4.51 -21.72 5.44
CA THR A 276 -5.68 -21.22 4.70
C THR A 276 -5.52 -19.75 4.31
N ARG A 277 -5.05 -18.90 5.24
CA ARG A 277 -4.74 -17.48 4.99
C ARG A 277 -3.68 -17.34 3.91
N GLN A 278 -2.63 -18.14 3.98
CA GLN A 278 -1.54 -18.12 3.00
C GLN A 278 -2.00 -18.55 1.62
N ILE A 279 -2.82 -19.60 1.52
CA ILE A 279 -3.45 -20.01 0.25
C ILE A 279 -4.26 -18.85 -0.31
N PHE A 280 -5.06 -18.16 0.50
CA PHE A 280 -5.86 -17.02 0.04
C PHE A 280 -5.03 -15.79 -0.35
N GLN A 281 -3.83 -15.63 0.20
CA GLN A 281 -2.88 -14.59 -0.21
C GLN A 281 -2.13 -14.95 -1.50
N SER A 282 -1.90 -16.24 -1.75
CA SER A 282 -1.14 -16.72 -2.92
C SER A 282 -2.02 -16.92 -4.16
N VAL A 283 -3.30 -17.23 -3.97
CA VAL A 283 -4.25 -17.35 -5.08
C VAL A 283 -4.76 -15.97 -5.51
N GLY A 284 -4.74 -15.70 -6.82
CA GLY A 284 -5.27 -14.45 -7.36
C GLY A 284 -6.76 -14.27 -7.08
N VAL A 285 -7.25 -13.02 -7.19
CA VAL A 285 -8.64 -12.63 -6.89
C VAL A 285 -9.67 -13.52 -7.62
N GLY A 286 -9.37 -13.96 -8.85
CA GLY A 286 -10.24 -14.85 -9.63
C GLY A 286 -10.39 -16.26 -9.03
N THR A 287 -9.31 -16.86 -8.53
CA THR A 287 -9.35 -18.16 -7.86
C THR A 287 -10.06 -18.06 -6.51
N LEU A 288 -9.85 -16.95 -5.78
CA LEU A 288 -10.55 -16.70 -4.51
C LEU A 288 -12.07 -16.59 -4.70
N ALA A 289 -12.53 -15.92 -5.75
CA ALA A 289 -13.95 -15.85 -6.11
C ALA A 289 -14.56 -17.23 -6.42
N GLY A 290 -13.83 -18.08 -7.16
CA GLY A 290 -14.23 -19.46 -7.40
C GLY A 290 -14.39 -20.26 -6.11
N LEU A 291 -13.45 -20.13 -5.16
CA LEU A 291 -13.50 -20.83 -3.87
C LEU A 291 -14.70 -20.41 -3.02
N LEU A 292 -15.04 -19.12 -3.01
CA LEU A 292 -16.23 -18.61 -2.32
C LEU A 292 -17.53 -19.19 -2.90
N TRP A 293 -17.55 -19.50 -4.20
CA TRP A 293 -18.68 -20.12 -4.89
C TRP A 293 -18.60 -21.66 -4.99
N GLY A 294 -17.58 -22.27 -4.38
CA GLY A 294 -17.43 -23.72 -4.30
C GLY A 294 -16.73 -24.38 -5.49
N ASP A 295 -16.03 -23.62 -6.34
CA ASP A 295 -15.16 -24.14 -7.39
C ASP A 295 -13.72 -24.34 -6.87
N PHE A 296 -13.33 -25.61 -6.72
CA PHE A 296 -12.02 -26.03 -6.24
C PHE A 296 -11.06 -26.46 -7.36
N SER A 297 -11.50 -26.42 -8.62
CA SER A 297 -10.68 -26.88 -9.75
C SER A 297 -9.36 -26.09 -9.85
N GLY A 298 -9.41 -24.78 -9.64
CA GLY A 298 -8.24 -23.91 -9.61
C GLY A 298 -7.31 -24.11 -8.41
N VAL A 299 -7.83 -24.54 -7.26
CA VAL A 299 -7.00 -24.87 -6.08
C VAL A 299 -6.35 -26.23 -6.24
N ALA A 300 -7.09 -27.25 -6.68
CA ALA A 300 -6.54 -28.58 -6.92
C ALA A 300 -5.37 -28.54 -7.94
N ALA A 301 -5.51 -27.77 -9.02
CA ALA A 301 -4.46 -27.56 -10.01
C ALA A 301 -3.26 -26.75 -9.47
N SER A 302 -3.46 -25.94 -8.43
CA SER A 302 -2.41 -25.12 -7.82
C SER A 302 -1.84 -25.71 -6.53
N VAL A 303 -2.31 -26.87 -6.04
CA VAL A 303 -1.76 -27.53 -4.84
C VAL A 303 -0.24 -27.68 -4.90
N PRO A 304 0.40 -28.14 -6.00
CA PRO A 304 1.87 -28.22 -6.06
C PRO A 304 2.55 -26.85 -5.93
N VAL A 305 1.95 -25.80 -6.50
CA VAL A 305 2.44 -24.42 -6.38
C VAL A 305 2.23 -23.91 -4.95
N ALA A 306 1.07 -24.19 -4.34
CA ALA A 306 0.73 -23.79 -2.99
C ALA A 306 1.63 -24.49 -1.95
N LEU A 307 1.97 -25.77 -2.15
CA LEU A 307 2.93 -26.51 -1.32
C LEU A 307 4.33 -25.89 -1.36
N GLY A 308 4.79 -25.43 -2.53
CA GLY A 308 6.05 -24.68 -2.66
C GLY A 308 6.02 -23.29 -2.01
N VAL A 309 4.83 -22.79 -1.66
CA VAL A 309 4.58 -21.46 -1.10
C VAL A 309 4.15 -21.53 0.38
N LEU A 310 4.09 -22.71 1.02
CA LEU A 310 3.89 -22.86 2.47
C LEU A 310 5.13 -22.42 3.28
N ARG A 311 5.58 -21.19 3.03
CA ARG A 311 6.58 -20.47 3.82
C ARG A 311 5.87 -19.38 4.58
N TYR A 312 5.62 -19.60 5.85
CA TYR A 312 4.82 -18.64 6.61
C TYR A 312 5.51 -17.28 6.74
N SER A 313 4.71 -16.22 6.84
CA SER A 313 5.26 -14.89 7.08
C SER A 313 5.86 -14.82 8.48
N ARG A 314 6.74 -13.84 8.72
CA ARG A 314 7.35 -13.65 10.05
C ARG A 314 6.29 -13.46 11.13
N GLU A 315 5.22 -12.75 10.81
CA GLU A 315 4.09 -12.52 11.72
C GLU A 315 3.35 -13.82 12.07
N PHE A 316 3.23 -14.75 11.12
CA PHE A 316 2.58 -16.04 11.35
C PHE A 316 3.45 -16.94 12.25
N GLU A 317 4.76 -16.96 12.03
CA GLU A 317 5.70 -17.68 12.90
C GLU A 317 5.66 -17.13 14.33
N LEU A 318 5.68 -15.81 14.50
CA LEU A 318 5.59 -15.18 15.81
C LEU A 318 4.25 -15.46 16.52
N GLU A 319 3.12 -15.47 15.78
CA GLU A 319 1.80 -15.82 16.32
C GLU A 319 1.75 -17.31 16.75
N ALA A 320 2.41 -18.21 16.00
CA ALA A 320 2.52 -19.63 16.33
C ALA A 320 3.46 -19.89 17.52
N ASP A 321 4.62 -19.24 17.58
CA ASP A 321 5.55 -19.29 18.72
C ASP A 321 4.86 -18.83 20.01
N ASP A 322 4.12 -17.72 19.92
CA ASP A 322 3.38 -17.15 21.04
C ASP A 322 2.34 -18.14 21.60
N PHE A 323 1.64 -18.84 20.71
CA PHE A 323 0.68 -19.88 21.05
C PHE A 323 1.35 -21.12 21.62
N ALA A 324 2.47 -21.57 21.06
CA ALA A 324 3.23 -22.71 21.55
C ALA A 324 3.69 -22.49 23.00
N VAL A 325 4.21 -21.30 23.32
CA VAL A 325 4.58 -20.95 24.70
C VAL A 325 3.36 -20.94 25.62
N MET A 326 2.22 -20.42 25.17
CA MET A 326 0.98 -20.47 25.96
C MET A 326 0.56 -21.93 26.22
N LEU A 327 0.64 -22.80 25.21
CA LEU A 327 0.31 -24.22 25.34
C LEU A 327 1.24 -24.93 26.32
N LEU A 328 2.56 -24.70 26.24
CA LEU A 328 3.53 -25.24 27.19
C LEU A 328 3.22 -24.79 28.62
N LYS A 329 2.86 -23.53 28.82
CA LYS A 329 2.43 -23.00 30.13
C LYS A 329 1.20 -23.72 30.69
N THR A 330 0.26 -24.18 29.85
CA THR A 330 -0.88 -24.98 30.34
C THR A 330 -0.48 -26.35 30.90
N GLN A 331 0.75 -26.79 30.61
CA GLN A 331 1.32 -28.05 31.06
C GLN A 331 2.43 -27.84 32.11
N ASP A 332 2.49 -26.66 32.73
CA ASP A 332 3.54 -26.25 33.67
C ASP A 332 4.98 -26.34 33.11
N LEU A 333 5.12 -26.20 31.79
CA LEU A 333 6.42 -26.18 31.09
C LEU A 333 6.84 -24.74 30.75
N SER A 334 8.15 -24.49 30.78
CA SER A 334 8.76 -23.25 30.30
C SER A 334 8.78 -23.21 28.77
N ALA A 335 9.19 -22.07 28.19
CA ALA A 335 9.42 -21.94 26.74
C ALA A 335 10.76 -22.56 26.29
N GLU A 336 11.54 -23.13 27.21
CA GLU A 336 12.90 -23.63 26.98
C GLU A 336 12.96 -24.71 25.89
N PRO A 337 12.06 -25.72 25.85
CA PRO A 337 12.11 -26.73 24.81
C PRO A 337 11.93 -26.16 23.38
N LEU A 338 11.12 -25.11 23.24
CA LEU A 338 10.93 -24.45 21.95
C LEU A 338 12.15 -23.60 21.57
N TYR A 339 12.71 -22.88 22.54
CA TYR A 339 13.90 -22.07 22.36
C TYR A 339 15.11 -22.93 21.95
N ASP A 340 15.37 -24.01 22.69
CA ASP A 340 16.50 -24.91 22.44
C ASP A 340 16.39 -25.60 21.08
N PHE A 341 15.18 -26.04 20.71
CA PHE A 341 14.95 -26.59 19.39
C PHE A 341 15.30 -25.58 18.28
N PHE A 342 14.80 -24.35 18.35
CA PHE A 342 15.10 -23.36 17.32
C PHE A 342 16.55 -22.87 17.32
N LEU A 343 17.19 -22.83 18.50
CA LEU A 343 18.61 -22.51 18.61
C LEU A 343 19.45 -23.57 17.90
N ARG A 344 19.19 -24.87 18.17
CA ARG A 344 19.84 -25.98 17.48
C ARG A 344 19.61 -25.93 15.98
N MET A 345 18.39 -25.66 15.52
CA MET A 345 18.10 -25.55 14.08
C MET A 345 18.84 -24.37 13.43
N LEU A 346 18.92 -23.20 14.10
CA LEU A 346 19.66 -22.05 13.58
C LEU A 346 21.17 -22.33 13.49
N GLU A 347 21.73 -23.03 14.48
CA GLU A 347 23.13 -23.46 14.45
C GLU A 347 23.39 -24.45 13.30
N GLU A 348 22.50 -25.42 13.09
CA GLU A 348 22.60 -26.34 11.94
C GLU A 348 22.51 -25.61 10.59
N GLU A 349 21.73 -24.53 10.48
CA GLU A 349 21.64 -23.71 9.27
C GLU A 349 22.96 -23.03 8.90
N HIS A 350 23.68 -22.52 9.91
CA HIS A 350 24.96 -21.84 9.70
C HIS A 350 26.09 -22.80 9.33
N GLU A 351 26.08 -24.02 9.87
CA GLU A 351 27.14 -25.00 9.69
C GLU A 351 27.00 -25.83 8.38
N ARG A 352 25.79 -25.92 7.81
CA ARG A 352 25.52 -26.74 6.63
C ARG A 352 25.52 -25.93 5.32
N HIS A 353 25.94 -26.57 4.23
CA HIS A 353 25.75 -26.02 2.90
C HIS A 353 24.25 -25.93 2.58
N ARG A 354 23.81 -24.96 1.77
CA ARG A 354 22.40 -24.71 1.42
C ARG A 354 21.59 -25.93 0.97
N ALA A 355 22.23 -26.97 0.45
CA ALA A 355 21.60 -28.21 -0.01
C ALA A 355 21.23 -29.18 1.12
N ASP A 356 21.80 -29.02 2.32
CA ASP A 356 21.63 -29.91 3.48
C ASP A 356 20.81 -29.27 4.62
N ILE A 357 20.21 -28.10 4.37
CA ILE A 357 19.36 -27.42 5.35
C ILE A 357 18.04 -28.20 5.51
N PRO A 358 17.65 -28.57 6.75
CA PRO A 358 16.35 -29.18 7.03
C PRO A 358 15.18 -28.44 6.36
N ILE A 359 14.24 -29.19 5.78
CA ILE A 359 13.06 -28.61 5.13
C ILE A 359 12.22 -27.78 6.11
N PHE A 360 12.23 -28.16 7.40
CA PHE A 360 11.64 -27.35 8.47
C PHE A 360 12.11 -25.89 8.46
N LEU A 361 13.40 -25.60 8.28
CA LEU A 361 13.91 -24.22 8.25
C LEU A 361 13.52 -23.48 6.97
N SER A 362 13.24 -24.21 5.90
CA SER A 362 12.75 -23.61 4.65
C SER A 362 11.28 -23.18 4.75
N SER A 363 10.46 -23.90 5.52
CA SER A 363 9.04 -23.55 5.77
C SER A 363 8.86 -22.64 6.98
N HIS A 364 9.70 -22.79 8.01
CA HIS A 364 9.72 -22.07 9.28
C HIS A 364 11.12 -21.50 9.56
N PRO A 365 11.51 -20.37 8.94
CA PRO A 365 12.83 -19.79 9.16
C PRO A 365 13.05 -19.45 10.64
N SER A 366 14.05 -20.07 11.27
CA SER A 366 14.53 -19.66 12.58
C SER A 366 15.24 -18.32 12.44
N THR A 367 14.74 -17.28 13.09
CA THR A 367 15.34 -15.95 13.03
C THR A 367 15.83 -15.53 14.41
N LYS A 368 16.86 -14.68 14.44
CA LYS A 368 17.34 -14.07 15.70
C LYS A 368 16.22 -13.39 16.48
N GLU A 369 15.30 -12.74 15.77
CA GLU A 369 14.11 -12.10 16.35
C GLU A 369 13.21 -13.10 17.11
N ARG A 370 12.94 -14.28 16.53
CA ARG A 370 12.17 -15.33 17.20
C ARG A 370 12.88 -15.83 18.45
N LEU A 371 14.18 -16.09 18.37
CA LEU A 371 14.98 -16.52 19.51
C LEU A 371 15.03 -15.48 20.62
N GLU A 372 15.24 -14.20 20.29
CA GLU A 372 15.21 -13.10 21.26
C GLU A 372 13.87 -13.01 21.97
N ARG A 373 12.76 -13.16 21.22
CA ARG A 373 11.41 -13.12 21.78
C ARG A 373 11.11 -14.32 22.68
N LEU A 374 11.52 -15.52 22.28
CA LEU A 374 11.39 -16.73 23.11
C LEU A 374 12.26 -16.63 24.35
N HIS A 375 13.49 -16.12 24.23
CA HIS A 375 14.40 -15.90 25.34
C HIS A 375 13.80 -14.95 26.38
N GLN A 376 13.15 -13.85 25.94
CA GLN A 376 12.42 -12.96 26.84
C GLN A 376 11.31 -13.69 27.61
N ARG A 377 10.60 -14.61 26.95
CA ARG A 377 9.53 -15.41 27.56
C ARG A 377 10.03 -16.45 28.56
N LEU A 378 11.32 -16.84 28.53
CA LEU A 378 11.92 -17.73 29.53
C LEU A 378 11.95 -17.09 30.92
N TYR A 379 12.10 -15.76 30.98
CA TYR A 379 12.23 -15.01 32.23
C TYR A 379 10.95 -14.29 32.64
N GLU A 380 9.86 -14.44 31.88
CA GLU A 380 8.56 -13.92 32.28
C GLU A 380 7.94 -14.86 33.34
N PRO A 381 7.67 -14.37 34.57
CA PRO A 381 7.04 -15.18 35.59
C PRO A 381 5.66 -15.67 35.12
N SER A 382 5.36 -16.94 35.37
CA SER A 382 4.00 -17.49 35.23
C SER A 382 3.07 -16.66 36.10
N ARG A 383 2.15 -15.93 35.47
CA ARG A 383 1.14 -15.11 36.15
C ARG A 383 -0.10 -15.92 36.47
#